data_AF-A0A540KGP7-F1
#
_entry.id   AF-A0A540KGP7-F1
#
_cell.length_a   1.000
_cell.length_b   1.000
_cell.length_c   1.000
_cell.angle_alpha   90.00
_cell.angle_beta   90.00
_cell.angle_gamma   90.00
#
_symmetry.space_group_name_H-M   'P 1'
#
loop_
_entity.id
_entity.type
_entity.pdbx_description
1 polymer ?
#
loop_
_entity_poly.entity_id
_entity_poly.type
_entity_poly.pdbx_seq_one_letter_code
_entity_poly.pdbx_strand_id
1 'polypeptide(L)'
;MVWDKIDGSFRFDGDLMEALFGTVATNRLSPGKDSSQASPSGTNVGPSPQICILDNRRSQNIAIVIKSLTISRKEILDVLMEGRGLNAETLEKLVTIAPTEEEQSQILEYSGDPTRLADAECFLYHILKAVPSAFTRFNAMLFRYNYDAEIASLKESIQTIELGCKELRTRGLFMKLLEAILKAGNRMNAGTSRGNAQAFNLSSLRKLSDVRSSDGKTTLLHFVVEEVVRSEGKRCVINTDHILSRSNSQSHNRNSSVDNIKPKEEREKEYMTLGLPVVGGISAEFSGVKKAASIDHDSFAKMCSALTARVAETRELMLQCENNGGGGFVRDMNGFLEAAEEELKVVGEEQKRVMELVKKTIEYYQAGASKDKGAHPFQLFVIVKDFLGMVDRACVEISRNVQRRKKKVTASLGSSSADSPPRNPVRFPVLPKNFMSENSTSTNSDSDNDF
;
A
#
# COMPACT_ATOMS: atom_id res chain seq x y z
N MET A 1 9.35 -30.59 -21.83
CA MET A 1 9.80 -29.24 -21.44
C MET A 1 10.05 -28.38 -22.68
N VAL A 2 10.06 -27.05 -22.57
CA VAL A 2 10.28 -26.16 -23.74
C VAL A 2 11.63 -26.43 -24.42
N TRP A 3 12.61 -26.85 -23.61
CA TRP A 3 13.96 -27.24 -24.02
C TRP A 3 14.00 -28.45 -24.95
N ASP A 4 13.00 -29.33 -24.89
CA ASP A 4 12.92 -30.51 -25.77
C ASP A 4 12.43 -30.15 -27.18
N LYS A 5 12.02 -28.90 -27.41
CA LYS A 5 11.56 -28.37 -28.70
C LYS A 5 12.55 -27.41 -29.37
N ILE A 6 13.70 -27.16 -28.74
CA ILE A 6 14.75 -26.30 -29.29
C ILE A 6 15.78 -27.21 -29.95
N ASP A 7 15.79 -27.24 -31.29
CA ASP A 7 16.59 -28.14 -32.11
C ASP A 7 18.01 -27.63 -32.43
N GLY A 8 18.41 -26.51 -31.82
CA GLY A 8 19.74 -25.91 -32.02
C GLY A 8 19.99 -25.43 -33.45
N SER A 9 18.94 -25.19 -34.25
CA SER A 9 19.04 -24.75 -35.64
C SER A 9 19.63 -23.34 -35.82
N PHE A 10 19.70 -22.55 -34.75
CA PHE A 10 20.24 -21.19 -34.77
C PHE A 10 21.77 -21.20 -34.60
N ARG A 11 22.49 -20.70 -35.60
CA ARG A 11 23.95 -20.50 -35.58
C ARG A 11 24.23 -19.00 -35.43
N PHE A 12 25.15 -18.64 -34.53
CA PHE A 12 25.73 -17.30 -34.50
C PHE A 12 27.08 -17.31 -35.23
N ASP A 13 27.49 -16.13 -35.70
CA ASP A 13 28.82 -15.91 -36.26
C ASP A 13 29.85 -15.95 -35.13
N GLY A 14 30.61 -17.04 -35.06
CA GLY A 14 31.62 -17.27 -34.02
C GLY A 14 32.76 -16.27 -34.10
N ASP A 15 33.16 -15.88 -35.32
CA ASP A 15 34.29 -14.97 -35.53
C ASP A 15 33.93 -13.55 -35.10
N LEU A 16 32.71 -13.11 -35.42
CA LEU A 16 32.21 -11.82 -34.94
C LEU A 16 32.04 -11.81 -33.41
N MET A 17 31.56 -12.91 -32.84
CA MET A 17 31.38 -13.03 -31.39
C MET A 17 32.74 -13.02 -30.67
N GLU A 18 33.75 -13.69 -31.20
CA GLU A 18 35.11 -13.68 -30.66
C GLU A 18 35.82 -12.35 -30.88
N ALA A 19 35.55 -11.64 -31.98
CA ALA A 19 36.07 -10.28 -32.19
C ALA A 19 35.48 -9.25 -31.22
N LEU A 20 34.19 -9.38 -30.88
CA LEU A 20 33.49 -8.43 -30.00
C LEU A 20 33.65 -8.75 -28.51
N PHE A 21 33.77 -10.02 -28.15
CA PHE A 21 33.74 -10.49 -26.76
C PHE A 21 34.91 -11.41 -26.39
N GLY A 22 35.84 -11.68 -27.30
CA GLY A 22 37.04 -12.45 -27.02
C GLY A 22 37.96 -11.70 -26.05
N THR A 23 38.47 -12.42 -25.05
CA THR A 23 39.41 -11.87 -24.07
C THR A 23 40.74 -11.56 -24.77
N VAL A 24 40.96 -10.30 -25.13
CA VAL A 24 42.25 -9.86 -25.67
C VAL A 24 43.28 -9.91 -24.53
N ALA A 25 44.06 -10.98 -24.46
CA ALA A 25 45.33 -10.95 -23.74
C ALA A 25 46.16 -9.83 -24.35
N THR A 26 46.42 -8.77 -23.58
CA THR A 26 47.21 -7.62 -24.01
C THR A 26 48.67 -8.02 -24.20
N ASN A 27 48.98 -8.66 -25.32
CA ASN A 27 50.32 -8.74 -25.89
C ASN A 27 50.20 -8.40 -27.37
N ARG A 28 50.02 -7.11 -27.66
CA ARG A 28 50.16 -6.60 -29.04
C ARG A 28 51.63 -6.61 -29.43
N LEU A 29 52.07 -7.70 -30.05
CA LEU A 29 53.16 -7.67 -31.02
C LEU A 29 52.53 -7.47 -32.40
N SER A 30 52.71 -6.27 -32.97
CA SER A 30 52.43 -6.01 -34.38
C SER A 30 53.62 -6.48 -35.23
N PRO A 31 53.40 -7.03 -36.44
CA PRO A 31 54.48 -7.58 -37.26
C PRO A 31 55.20 -6.50 -38.11
N GLY A 32 56.53 -6.50 -38.00
CA GLY A 32 57.52 -6.40 -39.08
C GLY A 32 57.52 -5.19 -40.03
N LYS A 33 58.52 -4.31 -39.87
CA LYS A 33 59.30 -3.78 -41.00
C LYS A 33 60.71 -3.36 -40.54
N ASP A 34 61.71 -3.99 -41.15
CA ASP A 34 63.15 -3.73 -40.93
C ASP A 34 63.57 -2.31 -41.32
N SER A 35 64.43 -1.70 -40.50
CA SER A 35 65.67 -1.02 -40.94
C SER A 35 66.46 -0.46 -39.75
N SER A 36 67.77 -0.57 -39.87
CA SER A 36 68.81 -0.36 -38.86
C SER A 36 69.06 1.12 -38.53
N GLN A 37 69.22 1.49 -37.25
CA GLN A 37 70.22 2.46 -36.75
C GLN A 37 70.18 2.60 -35.21
N ALA A 38 71.34 2.95 -34.63
CA ALA A 38 71.68 2.86 -33.21
C ALA A 38 71.43 4.15 -32.38
N SER A 39 71.01 3.96 -31.12
CA SER A 39 71.19 4.78 -29.89
C SER A 39 70.53 6.18 -29.78
N PRO A 40 70.40 6.77 -28.55
CA PRO A 40 69.93 6.23 -27.26
C PRO A 40 68.90 7.15 -26.53
N SER A 41 68.39 6.67 -25.39
CA SER A 41 67.86 7.45 -24.23
C SER A 41 66.61 8.34 -24.39
N GLY A 42 65.56 7.94 -23.69
CA GLY A 42 64.38 8.77 -23.40
C GLY A 42 63.49 8.06 -22.39
N THR A 43 63.83 8.17 -21.10
CA THR A 43 63.07 7.62 -19.98
C THR A 43 61.72 8.32 -19.89
N ASN A 44 60.69 7.80 -20.56
CA ASN A 44 59.31 8.08 -20.19
C ASN A 44 59.01 7.28 -18.92
N VAL A 45 59.24 7.89 -17.76
CA VAL A 45 58.65 7.43 -16.50
C VAL A 45 57.14 7.71 -16.61
N GLY A 46 56.41 6.80 -17.26
CA GLY A 46 54.97 6.68 -17.03
C GLY A 46 54.73 6.40 -15.55
N PRO A 47 53.56 6.79 -15.00
CA PRO A 47 53.24 6.46 -13.61
C PRO A 47 53.43 4.96 -13.41
N SER A 48 54.23 4.58 -12.41
CA SER A 48 54.48 3.18 -12.08
C SER A 48 53.13 2.45 -12.00
N PRO A 49 52.99 1.26 -12.61
CA PRO A 49 51.71 0.56 -12.62
C PRO A 49 51.23 0.36 -11.19
N GLN A 50 50.05 0.92 -10.87
CA GLN A 50 49.37 0.68 -9.61
C GLN A 50 49.01 -0.80 -9.51
N ILE A 51 49.17 -1.37 -8.32
CA ILE A 51 48.89 -2.78 -8.05
C ILE A 51 47.40 -2.92 -7.76
N CYS A 52 46.70 -3.69 -8.60
CA CYS A 52 45.29 -4.02 -8.45
C CYS A 52 45.20 -5.43 -7.85
N ILE A 53 44.51 -5.58 -6.73
CA ILE A 53 44.29 -6.89 -6.07
C ILE A 53 42.93 -7.43 -6.49
N LEU A 54 41.93 -6.55 -6.55
CA LEU A 54 40.58 -6.89 -6.96
C LEU A 54 40.52 -7.01 -8.49
N ASP A 55 39.43 -7.57 -9.02
CA ASP A 55 39.19 -7.50 -10.45
C ASP A 55 39.05 -6.04 -10.91
N ASN A 56 39.51 -5.74 -12.13
CA ASN A 56 39.57 -4.37 -12.63
C ASN A 56 38.21 -3.66 -12.59
N ARG A 57 37.11 -4.38 -12.83
CA ARG A 57 35.76 -3.77 -12.84
C ARG A 57 35.33 -3.44 -11.43
N ARG A 58 35.57 -4.33 -10.47
CA ARG A 58 35.29 -4.14 -9.04
C ARG A 58 36.13 -3.02 -8.46
N SER A 59 37.45 -3.02 -8.68
CA SER A 59 38.34 -1.93 -8.25
C SER A 59 37.89 -0.58 -8.80
N GLN A 60 37.56 -0.51 -10.10
CA GLN A 60 37.08 0.72 -10.72
C GLN A 60 35.75 1.20 -10.15
N ASN A 61 34.78 0.31 -9.93
CA ASN A 61 33.49 0.66 -9.33
C ASN A 61 33.66 1.23 -7.91
N ILE A 62 34.50 0.60 -7.09
CA ILE A 62 34.79 1.09 -5.73
C ILE A 62 35.49 2.44 -5.79
N ALA A 63 36.48 2.62 -6.68
CA ALA A 63 37.19 3.88 -6.84
C ALA A 63 36.25 5.02 -7.29
N ILE A 64 35.26 4.75 -8.14
CA ILE A 64 34.23 5.72 -8.54
C ILE A 64 33.41 6.14 -7.32
N VAL A 65 32.94 5.19 -6.52
CA VAL A 65 32.17 5.50 -5.30
C VAL A 65 33.02 6.34 -4.35
N ILE A 66 34.26 5.94 -4.06
CA ILE A 66 35.17 6.69 -3.19
C ILE A 66 35.38 8.13 -3.70
N LYS A 67 35.60 8.32 -5.01
CA LYS A 67 35.77 9.65 -5.62
C LYS A 67 34.51 10.51 -5.51
N SER A 68 33.34 9.90 -5.42
CA SER A 68 32.08 10.60 -5.20
C SER A 68 31.85 10.99 -3.74
N LEU A 69 32.61 10.41 -2.79
CA LEU A 69 32.55 10.77 -1.39
C LEU A 69 33.28 12.09 -1.18
N THR A 70 32.59 13.09 -0.65
CA THR A 70 33.18 14.39 -0.27
C THR A 70 33.74 14.34 1.15
N ILE A 71 34.25 13.18 1.59
CA ILE A 71 34.65 12.92 2.98
C ILE A 71 36.05 12.31 2.99
N SER A 72 36.91 12.83 3.86
CA SER A 72 38.28 12.33 4.00
C SER A 72 38.32 10.99 4.73
N ARG A 73 39.37 10.20 4.47
CA ARG A 73 39.63 8.94 5.19
C ARG A 73 39.68 9.13 6.70
N LYS A 74 40.24 10.25 7.18
CA LYS A 74 40.33 10.55 8.61
C LYS A 74 38.93 10.73 9.22
N GLU A 75 38.08 11.51 8.58
CA GLU A 75 36.69 11.70 9.03
C GLU A 75 35.92 10.39 9.04
N ILE A 76 36.13 9.51 8.05
CA ILE A 76 35.52 8.18 8.02
C ILE A 76 35.96 7.35 9.24
N LEU A 77 37.25 7.37 9.60
CA LEU A 77 37.75 6.67 10.77
C LEU A 77 37.18 7.26 12.07
N ASP A 78 37.14 8.58 12.21
CA ASP A 78 36.59 9.25 13.39
C ASP A 78 35.10 8.88 13.57
N VAL A 79 34.32 8.89 12.49
CA VAL A 79 32.92 8.43 12.49
C VAL A 79 32.81 6.97 12.91
N LEU A 80 33.64 6.08 12.37
CA LEU A 80 33.60 4.65 12.70
C LEU A 80 33.87 4.39 14.19
N MET A 81 34.62 5.28 14.85
CA MET A 81 34.93 5.19 16.28
C MET A 81 33.84 5.78 17.17
N GLU A 82 33.18 6.85 16.71
CA GLU A 82 32.13 7.56 17.44
C GLU A 82 30.70 7.05 17.17
N GLY A 83 30.48 6.40 16.03
CA GLY A 83 29.19 5.87 15.57
C GLY A 83 28.18 6.88 15.05
N ARG A 84 28.60 8.12 14.79
CA ARG A 84 27.73 9.20 14.32
C ARG A 84 28.46 10.16 13.39
N GLY A 85 27.71 10.90 12.58
CA GLY A 85 28.24 12.03 11.78
C GLY A 85 28.17 11.86 10.26
N LEU A 86 27.69 10.71 9.76
CA LEU A 86 27.41 10.51 8.33
C LEU A 86 25.91 10.59 8.05
N ASN A 87 25.57 11.11 6.87
CA ASN A 87 24.20 11.09 6.35
C ASN A 87 23.89 9.73 5.66
N ALA A 88 22.60 9.45 5.44
CA ALA A 88 22.16 8.22 4.77
C ALA A 88 22.84 8.00 3.42
N GLU A 89 22.88 9.01 2.55
CA GLU A 89 23.43 8.87 1.20
C GLU A 89 24.89 8.40 1.21
N THR A 90 25.69 8.91 2.13
CA THR A 90 27.09 8.49 2.27
C THR A 90 27.19 7.09 2.86
N LEU A 91 26.38 6.77 3.87
CA LEU A 91 26.34 5.43 4.47
C LEU A 91 25.91 4.37 3.45
N GLU A 92 24.90 4.63 2.63
CA GLU A 92 24.46 3.75 1.54
C GLU A 92 25.59 3.49 0.55
N LYS A 93 26.29 4.54 0.11
CA LYS A 93 27.47 4.41 -0.78
C LYS A 93 28.56 3.57 -0.13
N LEU A 94 28.88 3.80 1.14
CA LEU A 94 29.91 3.05 1.87
C LEU A 94 29.53 1.58 2.05
N VAL A 95 28.26 1.28 2.35
CA VAL A 95 27.76 -0.09 2.45
C VAL A 95 27.84 -0.82 1.10
N THR A 96 27.55 -0.13 -0.02
CA THR A 96 27.59 -0.76 -1.36
C THR A 96 28.98 -1.20 -1.81
N ILE A 97 30.05 -0.60 -1.26
CA ILE A 97 31.43 -0.98 -1.57
C ILE A 97 32.02 -1.99 -0.58
N ALA A 98 31.19 -2.56 0.30
CA ALA A 98 31.64 -3.59 1.24
C ALA A 98 32.36 -4.73 0.51
N PRO A 99 33.61 -5.06 0.89
CA PRO A 99 34.36 -6.18 0.32
C PRO A 99 33.85 -7.51 0.86
N THR A 100 33.91 -8.57 0.04
CA THR A 100 33.64 -9.95 0.49
C THR A 100 34.72 -10.42 1.47
N GLU A 101 34.48 -11.51 2.21
CA GLU A 101 35.47 -12.05 3.15
C GLU A 101 36.78 -12.46 2.44
N GLU A 102 36.68 -12.98 1.22
CA GLU A 102 37.83 -13.33 0.38
C GLU A 102 38.59 -12.07 -0.07
N GLU A 103 37.87 -11.05 -0.55
CA GLU A 103 38.45 -9.76 -0.94
C GLU A 103 39.17 -9.10 0.24
N GLN A 104 38.55 -9.12 1.44
CA GLN A 104 39.16 -8.60 2.67
C GLN A 104 40.46 -9.31 3.00
N SER A 105 40.47 -10.64 2.94
CA SER A 105 41.64 -11.46 3.24
C SER A 105 42.79 -11.15 2.27
N GLN A 106 42.52 -11.13 0.96
CA GLN A 106 43.51 -10.81 -0.07
C GLN A 106 44.10 -9.40 0.10
N ILE A 107 43.27 -8.41 0.42
CA ILE A 107 43.71 -7.04 0.66
C ILE A 107 44.60 -6.98 1.91
N LEU A 108 44.18 -7.59 3.02
CA LEU A 108 44.90 -7.53 4.30
C LEU A 108 46.22 -8.31 4.28
N GLU A 109 46.32 -9.38 3.50
CA GLU A 109 47.55 -10.17 3.32
C GLU A 109 48.61 -9.47 2.46
N TYR A 110 48.28 -8.37 1.80
CA TYR A 110 49.23 -7.62 0.99
C TYR A 110 50.40 -7.10 1.85
N SER A 111 51.60 -7.62 1.56
CA SER A 111 52.85 -7.36 2.28
C SER A 111 53.73 -6.28 1.64
N GLY A 112 53.32 -5.74 0.48
CA GLY A 112 54.02 -4.66 -0.20
C GLY A 112 53.70 -3.27 0.37
N ASP A 113 54.16 -2.23 -0.33
CA ASP A 113 53.88 -0.84 0.03
C ASP A 113 52.42 -0.46 -0.34
N PRO A 114 51.54 -0.16 0.64
CA PRO A 114 50.14 0.16 0.38
C PRO A 114 49.93 1.42 -0.48
N THR A 115 50.94 2.29 -0.59
CA THR A 115 50.87 3.48 -1.46
C THR A 115 50.94 3.14 -2.95
N ARG A 116 51.39 1.92 -3.28
CA ARG A 116 51.45 1.40 -4.64
C ARG A 116 50.16 0.69 -5.08
N LEU A 117 49.23 0.47 -4.17
CA LEU A 117 47.92 -0.09 -4.48
C LEU A 117 47.08 0.92 -5.26
N ALA A 118 46.16 0.43 -6.09
CA ALA A 118 45.13 1.26 -6.70
C ALA A 118 44.24 1.93 -5.62
N ASP A 119 43.58 3.03 -5.98
CA ASP A 119 42.84 3.89 -5.05
C ASP A 119 41.84 3.11 -4.16
N ALA A 120 41.14 2.14 -4.74
CA ALA A 120 40.13 1.33 -4.06
C ALA A 120 40.76 0.41 -3.01
N GLU A 121 41.74 -0.40 -3.39
CA GLU A 121 42.46 -1.32 -2.52
C GLU A 121 43.21 -0.57 -1.43
N CYS A 122 43.84 0.55 -1.76
CA CYS A 122 44.49 1.40 -0.78
C CYS A 122 43.49 1.91 0.26
N PHE A 123 42.31 2.38 -0.16
CA PHE A 123 41.26 2.80 0.76
C PHE A 123 40.81 1.64 1.66
N LEU A 124 40.42 0.51 1.07
CA LEU A 124 39.93 -0.66 1.80
C LEU A 124 40.97 -1.19 2.79
N TYR A 125 42.24 -1.29 2.37
CA TYR A 125 43.35 -1.72 3.22
C TYR A 125 43.45 -0.86 4.48
N HIS A 126 43.46 0.46 4.34
CA HIS A 126 43.62 1.35 5.48
C HIS A 126 42.41 1.34 6.41
N ILE A 127 41.20 1.27 5.85
CA ILE A 127 39.97 1.21 6.65
C ILE A 127 39.87 -0.11 7.43
N LEU A 128 40.06 -1.26 6.77
CA LEU A 128 39.97 -2.58 7.40
C LEU A 128 41.09 -2.79 8.42
N LYS A 129 42.30 -2.30 8.15
CA LYS A 129 43.42 -2.42 9.09
C LYS A 129 43.23 -1.57 10.33
N ALA A 130 42.63 -0.39 10.21
CA ALA A 130 42.34 0.48 11.34
C ALA A 130 41.11 0.02 12.13
N VAL A 131 40.06 -0.43 11.42
CA VAL A 131 38.79 -0.89 12.00
C VAL A 131 38.35 -2.15 11.27
N PRO A 132 38.70 -3.35 11.77
CA PRO A 132 38.36 -4.62 11.10
C PRO A 132 36.85 -4.80 10.86
N SER A 133 36.01 -4.24 11.74
CA SER A 133 34.55 -4.29 11.61
C SER A 133 33.93 -3.09 10.89
N ALA A 134 34.70 -2.31 10.10
CA ALA A 134 34.24 -1.05 9.51
C ALA A 134 32.91 -1.17 8.75
N PHE A 135 32.77 -2.16 7.86
CA PHE A 135 31.56 -2.33 7.06
C PHE A 135 30.37 -2.84 7.87
N THR A 136 30.63 -3.62 8.91
CA THR A 136 29.62 -3.99 9.91
C THR A 136 29.10 -2.74 10.65
N ARG A 137 30.01 -1.84 11.05
CA ARG A 137 29.64 -0.58 11.70
C ARG A 137 28.85 0.34 10.77
N PHE A 138 29.24 0.46 9.49
CA PHE A 138 28.46 1.25 8.51
C PHE A 138 27.04 0.70 8.33
N ASN A 139 26.87 -0.62 8.25
CA ASN A 139 25.54 -1.24 8.17
C ASN A 139 24.69 -0.93 9.42
N ALA A 140 25.28 -1.06 10.61
CA ALA A 140 24.59 -0.74 11.87
C ALA A 140 24.19 0.75 11.94
N MET A 141 25.08 1.65 11.51
CA MET A 141 24.80 3.08 11.43
C MET A 141 23.71 3.41 10.42
N LEU A 142 23.69 2.76 9.27
CA LEU A 142 22.65 2.93 8.26
C LEU A 142 21.30 2.42 8.79
N PHE A 143 21.29 1.27 9.47
CA PHE A 143 20.09 0.77 10.14
C PHE A 143 19.56 1.77 11.17
N ARG A 144 20.43 2.29 12.05
CA ARG A 144 20.07 3.32 13.03
C ARG A 144 19.48 4.57 12.37
N TYR A 145 20.04 5.01 11.25
CA TYR A 145 19.54 6.16 10.51
C TYR A 145 18.13 5.91 9.94
N ASN A 146 17.88 4.72 9.40
CA ASN A 146 16.60 4.38 8.77
C ASN A 146 15.51 3.98 9.77
N TYR A 147 15.90 3.55 10.98
CA TYR A 147 14.99 3.00 11.99
C TYR A 147 13.78 3.89 12.27
N ASP A 148 13.99 5.19 12.50
CA ASP A 148 12.92 6.13 12.86
C ASP A 148 11.84 6.22 11.76
N ALA A 149 12.26 6.22 10.49
CA ALA A 149 11.32 6.25 9.36
C ALA A 149 10.56 4.92 9.24
N GLU A 150 11.25 3.80 9.43
CA GLU A 150 10.66 2.47 9.34
C GLU A 150 9.65 2.20 10.48
N ILE A 151 9.98 2.56 11.72
CA ILE A 151 9.07 2.40 12.86
C ILE A 151 7.88 3.37 12.76
N ALA A 152 8.08 4.59 12.25
CA ALA A 152 7.00 5.53 12.00
C ALA A 152 6.02 5.00 10.94
N SER A 153 6.53 4.40 9.87
CA SER A 153 5.70 3.74 8.83
C SER A 153 4.85 2.59 9.40
N LEU A 154 5.43 1.78 10.29
CA LEU A 154 4.69 0.72 10.99
C LEU A 154 3.58 1.30 11.86
N LYS A 155 3.87 2.33 12.66
CA LYS A 155 2.88 3.02 13.52
C LYS A 155 1.76 3.66 12.70
N GLU A 156 2.07 4.30 11.58
CA GLU A 156 1.06 4.88 10.67
C GLU A 156 0.15 3.79 10.08
N SER A 157 0.73 2.65 9.70
CA SER A 157 -0.03 1.51 9.18
C SER A 157 -1.00 0.97 10.24
N ILE A 158 -0.55 0.82 11.50
CA ILE A 158 -1.39 0.44 12.63
C ILE A 158 -2.55 1.42 12.80
N GLN A 159 -2.28 2.72 12.90
CA GLN A 159 -3.30 3.75 13.08
C GLN A 159 -4.32 3.77 11.93
N THR A 160 -3.84 3.58 10.70
CA THR A 160 -4.68 3.50 9.50
C THR A 160 -5.65 2.32 9.56
N ILE A 161 -5.14 1.14 9.95
CA ILE A 161 -5.96 -0.07 10.08
C ILE A 161 -6.99 0.10 11.20
N GLU A 162 -6.58 0.64 12.35
CA GLU A 162 -7.49 0.91 13.46
C GLU A 162 -8.62 1.88 13.07
N LEU A 163 -8.27 2.97 12.40
CA LEU A 163 -9.24 3.93 11.89
C LEU A 163 -10.21 3.25 10.92
N GLY A 164 -9.71 2.44 10.00
CA GLY A 164 -10.54 1.66 9.08
C GLY A 164 -11.52 0.74 9.81
N CYS A 165 -11.07 0.01 10.83
CA CYS A 165 -11.94 -0.81 11.67
C CYS A 165 -13.01 0.01 12.40
N LYS A 166 -12.64 1.17 12.94
CA LYS A 166 -13.55 2.08 13.64
C LYS A 166 -14.62 2.65 12.70
N GLU A 167 -14.22 3.12 11.52
CA GLU A 167 -15.14 3.60 10.48
C GLU A 167 -16.14 2.50 10.09
N LEU A 168 -15.66 1.27 9.87
CA LEU A 168 -16.52 0.12 9.58
C LEU A 168 -17.48 -0.24 10.71
N ARG A 169 -17.12 -0.01 11.97
CA ARG A 169 -18.00 -0.30 13.12
C ARG A 169 -18.94 0.86 13.46
N THR A 170 -18.78 2.01 12.82
CA THR A 170 -19.61 3.19 13.10
C THR A 170 -20.99 3.02 12.46
N ARG A 171 -22.05 3.18 13.25
CA ARG A 171 -23.43 3.18 12.73
C ARG A 171 -23.65 4.47 11.94
N GLY A 172 -24.21 4.34 10.74
CA GLY A 172 -24.41 5.50 9.89
C GLY A 172 -25.07 5.14 8.57
N LEU A 173 -24.79 5.96 7.55
CA LEU A 173 -25.40 5.82 6.23
C LEU A 173 -24.98 4.52 5.53
N PHE A 174 -23.80 3.99 5.84
CA PHE A 174 -23.35 2.69 5.33
C PHE A 174 -24.28 1.56 5.79
N MET A 175 -24.65 1.53 7.08
CA MET A 175 -25.60 0.54 7.62
C MET A 175 -26.98 0.66 6.96
N LYS A 176 -27.45 1.88 6.70
CA LYS A 176 -28.71 2.11 5.97
C LYS A 176 -28.65 1.58 4.53
N LEU A 177 -27.50 1.73 3.86
CA LEU A 177 -27.29 1.13 2.54
C LEU A 177 -27.35 -0.39 2.61
N LEU A 178 -26.66 -1.02 3.57
CA LEU A 178 -26.72 -2.48 3.77
C LEU A 178 -28.16 -2.95 4.05
N GLU A 179 -28.90 -2.24 4.90
CA GLU A 179 -30.30 -2.54 5.20
C GLU A 179 -31.19 -2.43 3.95
N ALA A 180 -31.02 -1.36 3.16
CA ALA A 180 -31.77 -1.16 1.92
C ALA A 180 -31.47 -2.28 0.89
N ILE A 181 -30.20 -2.71 0.80
CA ILE A 181 -29.79 -3.84 -0.04
C ILE A 181 -30.46 -5.13 0.41
N LEU A 182 -30.43 -5.43 1.72
CA LEU A 182 -31.07 -6.62 2.28
C LEU A 182 -32.58 -6.63 2.00
N LYS A 183 -33.26 -5.51 2.24
CA LYS A 183 -34.70 -5.36 1.96
C LYS A 183 -35.02 -5.55 0.48
N ALA A 184 -34.25 -4.95 -0.41
CA ALA A 184 -34.43 -5.10 -1.85
C ALA A 184 -34.21 -6.55 -2.30
N GLY A 185 -33.13 -7.19 -1.83
CA GLY A 185 -32.84 -8.60 -2.10
C GLY A 185 -33.95 -9.53 -1.63
N ASN A 186 -34.43 -9.36 -0.39
CA ASN A 186 -35.53 -10.15 0.16
C ASN A 186 -36.83 -9.98 -0.64
N ARG A 187 -37.13 -8.77 -1.08
CA ARG A 187 -38.31 -8.49 -1.91
C ARG A 187 -38.22 -9.15 -3.28
N MET A 188 -37.05 -9.11 -3.92
CA MET A 188 -36.82 -9.72 -5.23
C MET A 188 -36.82 -11.25 -5.18
N ASN A 189 -36.38 -11.82 -4.07
CA ASN A 189 -36.28 -13.27 -3.87
C ASN A 189 -37.47 -13.87 -3.09
N ALA A 190 -38.56 -13.10 -2.92
CA ALA A 190 -39.75 -13.57 -2.21
C ALA A 190 -40.28 -14.88 -2.81
N GLY A 191 -40.55 -15.87 -1.95
CA GLY A 191 -41.01 -17.19 -2.38
C GLY A 191 -39.91 -18.13 -2.89
N THR A 192 -38.63 -17.74 -2.81
CA THR A 192 -37.48 -18.63 -3.05
C THR A 192 -36.75 -18.92 -1.73
N SER A 193 -35.84 -19.90 -1.72
CA SER A 193 -34.95 -20.18 -0.57
C SER A 193 -34.01 -19.03 -0.20
N ARG A 194 -33.97 -17.96 -1.00
CA ARG A 194 -33.22 -16.72 -0.72
C ARG A 194 -34.07 -15.55 -0.27
N GLY A 195 -35.39 -15.74 -0.18
CA GLY A 195 -36.26 -14.77 0.46
C GLY A 195 -36.09 -14.81 1.98
N ASN A 196 -36.46 -13.72 2.66
CA ASN A 196 -36.42 -13.62 4.13
C ASN A 196 -35.04 -13.88 4.76
N ALA A 197 -33.96 -13.58 4.04
CA ALA A 197 -32.62 -13.59 4.62
C ALA A 197 -32.50 -12.55 5.74
N GLN A 198 -31.77 -12.89 6.80
CA GLN A 198 -31.46 -11.97 7.91
C GLN A 198 -30.17 -11.17 7.67
N ALA A 199 -29.29 -11.68 6.82
CA ALA A 199 -28.03 -11.06 6.45
C ALA A 199 -27.58 -11.56 5.06
N PHE A 200 -26.51 -10.95 4.53
CA PHE A 200 -25.87 -11.38 3.29
C PHE A 200 -24.35 -11.19 3.40
N ASN A 201 -23.57 -11.96 2.64
CA ASN A 201 -22.12 -11.80 2.58
C ASN A 201 -21.75 -10.49 1.86
N LEU A 202 -20.89 -9.66 2.45
CA LEU A 202 -20.46 -8.40 1.86
C LEU A 202 -19.80 -8.54 0.48
N SER A 203 -19.27 -9.72 0.13
CA SER A 203 -18.77 -9.98 -1.22
C SER A 203 -19.86 -9.79 -2.30
N SER A 204 -21.14 -9.95 -1.96
CA SER A 204 -22.27 -9.69 -2.85
C SER A 204 -22.43 -8.21 -3.24
N LEU A 205 -21.84 -7.26 -2.51
CA LEU A 205 -21.92 -5.83 -2.83
C LEU A 205 -21.42 -5.51 -4.25
N ARG A 206 -20.36 -6.22 -4.70
CA ARG A 206 -19.79 -6.05 -6.04
C ARG A 206 -20.75 -6.48 -7.17
N LYS A 207 -21.73 -7.34 -6.88
CA LYS A 207 -22.68 -7.88 -7.86
C LYS A 207 -23.89 -6.97 -8.08
N LEU A 208 -24.06 -5.91 -7.28
CA LEU A 208 -25.25 -5.03 -7.35
C LEU A 208 -25.36 -4.25 -8.67
N SER A 209 -24.25 -4.02 -9.37
CA SER A 209 -24.23 -3.41 -10.70
C SER A 209 -24.69 -4.34 -11.82
N ASP A 210 -24.66 -5.66 -11.59
CA ASP A 210 -24.89 -6.66 -12.64
C ASP A 210 -26.38 -6.96 -12.80
N VAL A 211 -27.14 -6.76 -11.73
CA VAL A 211 -28.59 -6.93 -11.71
C VAL A 211 -29.25 -5.70 -12.30
N ARG A 212 -30.07 -5.88 -13.34
CA ARG A 212 -30.79 -4.81 -14.03
C ARG A 212 -32.30 -4.98 -13.95
N SER A 213 -33.00 -3.86 -14.05
CA SER A 213 -34.45 -3.79 -14.24
C SER A 213 -34.88 -4.50 -15.54
N SER A 214 -36.17 -4.82 -15.66
CA SER A 214 -36.73 -5.51 -16.82
C SER A 214 -36.54 -4.75 -18.14
N ASP A 215 -36.33 -3.43 -18.10
CA ASP A 215 -36.01 -2.59 -19.25
C ASP A 215 -34.50 -2.43 -19.51
N GLY A 216 -33.64 -3.05 -18.69
CA GLY A 216 -32.19 -3.02 -18.79
C GLY A 216 -31.52 -1.70 -18.38
N LYS A 217 -32.30 -0.66 -18.03
CA LYS A 217 -31.79 0.71 -17.89
C LYS A 217 -31.23 1.01 -16.51
N THR A 218 -31.85 0.48 -15.45
CA THR A 218 -31.49 0.78 -14.07
C THR A 218 -30.91 -0.46 -13.41
N THR A 219 -29.74 -0.35 -12.79
CA THR A 219 -29.18 -1.45 -11.99
C THR A 219 -29.78 -1.47 -10.59
N LEU A 220 -29.70 -2.60 -9.89
CA LEU A 220 -30.14 -2.71 -8.50
C LEU A 220 -29.40 -1.73 -7.59
N LEU A 221 -28.10 -1.53 -7.83
CA LEU A 221 -27.32 -0.50 -7.14
C LEU A 221 -27.94 0.90 -7.30
N HIS A 222 -28.25 1.31 -8.54
CA HIS A 222 -28.84 2.63 -8.80
C HIS A 222 -30.17 2.80 -8.10
N PHE A 223 -31.03 1.77 -8.15
CA PHE A 223 -32.31 1.78 -7.45
C PHE A 223 -32.12 1.97 -5.94
N VAL A 224 -31.26 1.16 -5.30
CA VAL A 224 -31.01 1.24 -3.87
C VAL A 224 -30.45 2.61 -3.47
N VAL A 225 -29.46 3.12 -4.21
CA VAL A 225 -28.86 4.44 -3.95
C VAL A 225 -29.92 5.53 -4.09
N GLU A 226 -30.77 5.50 -5.11
CA GLU A 226 -31.87 6.45 -5.31
C GLU A 226 -32.90 6.39 -4.15
N GLU A 227 -33.23 5.19 -3.65
CA GLU A 227 -34.11 5.02 -2.49
C GLU A 227 -33.51 5.61 -1.21
N VAL A 228 -32.22 5.37 -0.95
CA VAL A 228 -31.53 5.92 0.23
C VAL A 228 -31.39 7.43 0.12
N VAL A 229 -31.04 7.97 -1.06
CA VAL A 229 -31.01 9.41 -1.34
C VAL A 229 -32.36 10.04 -1.00
N ARG A 230 -33.46 9.46 -1.47
CA ARG A 230 -34.81 10.01 -1.20
C ARG A 230 -35.15 9.96 0.29
N SER A 231 -34.81 8.88 0.97
CA SER A 231 -35.04 8.72 2.41
C SER A 231 -34.27 9.77 3.22
N GLU A 232 -33.00 9.99 2.89
CA GLU A 232 -32.16 11.01 3.54
C GLU A 232 -32.63 12.44 3.23
N GLY A 233 -33.03 12.71 1.99
CA GLY A 233 -33.63 13.99 1.62
C GLY A 233 -34.91 14.29 2.40
N LYS A 234 -35.78 13.30 2.55
CA LYS A 234 -37.00 13.43 3.39
C LYS A 234 -36.64 13.70 4.85
N ARG A 235 -35.60 13.05 5.38
CA ARG A 235 -35.10 13.29 6.74
C ARG A 235 -34.57 14.72 6.91
N CYS A 236 -33.87 15.27 5.92
CA CYS A 236 -33.41 16.66 5.91
C CYS A 236 -34.56 17.67 5.99
N VAL A 237 -35.64 17.45 5.22
CA VAL A 237 -36.84 18.31 5.25
C VAL A 237 -37.48 18.28 6.64
N ILE A 238 -37.76 17.09 7.18
CA ILE A 238 -38.38 16.93 8.51
C ILE A 238 -37.55 17.62 9.61
N ASN A 239 -36.22 17.46 9.57
CA ASN A 239 -35.34 18.11 10.55
C ASN A 239 -35.37 19.64 10.43
N THR A 240 -35.46 20.17 9.22
CA THR A 240 -35.53 21.61 8.96
C THR A 240 -36.84 22.19 9.49
N ASP A 241 -37.97 21.52 9.25
CA ASP A 241 -39.29 21.94 9.74
C ASP A 241 -39.35 21.96 11.27
N HIS A 242 -38.69 20.98 11.92
CA HIS A 242 -38.60 20.94 13.38
C HIS A 242 -37.74 22.07 13.97
N ILE A 243 -36.63 22.45 13.30
CA ILE A 243 -35.77 23.58 13.72
C ILE A 243 -36.51 24.92 13.55
N LEU A 244 -37.23 25.10 12.45
CA LEU A 244 -38.04 26.30 12.19
C LEU A 244 -39.21 26.41 13.18
N SER A 245 -39.85 25.29 13.51
CA SER A 245 -40.95 25.25 14.48
C SER A 245 -40.50 25.57 15.92
N ARG A 246 -39.28 25.19 16.32
CA ARG A 246 -38.72 25.54 17.64
C ARG A 246 -38.31 27.02 17.73
N SER A 247 -37.89 27.62 16.63
CA SER A 247 -37.48 29.03 16.59
C SER A 247 -38.65 30.01 16.62
N ASN A 248 -39.86 29.58 16.21
CA ASN A 248 -41.07 30.40 16.18
C ASN A 248 -42.01 30.20 17.39
N SER A 249 -41.43 29.94 18.57
CA SER A 249 -42.18 29.76 19.83
C SER A 249 -42.79 31.06 20.41
N GLN A 250 -43.10 32.05 19.56
CA GLN A 250 -43.94 33.21 19.87
C GLN A 250 -44.67 33.63 18.59
N SER A 251 -45.83 33.01 18.31
CA SER A 251 -46.98 33.61 17.61
C SER A 251 -47.82 32.53 16.91
N HIS A 252 -49.02 32.34 17.45
CA HIS A 252 -50.26 31.87 16.82
C HIS A 252 -50.24 30.66 15.85
N ASN A 253 -50.88 29.60 16.34
CA ASN A 253 -51.87 28.75 15.67
C ASN A 253 -51.92 28.89 14.13
N ARG A 254 -51.00 28.21 13.44
CA ARG A 254 -51.16 27.90 12.01
C ARG A 254 -51.38 26.40 11.86
N ASN A 255 -52.53 26.05 11.31
CA ASN A 255 -52.88 24.70 10.89
C ASN A 255 -51.70 24.04 10.15
N SER A 256 -51.35 22.83 10.59
CA SER A 256 -50.27 21.98 10.07
C SER A 256 -50.58 21.39 8.68
N SER A 257 -51.09 22.19 7.75
CA SER A 257 -51.63 21.72 6.46
C SER A 257 -50.89 22.27 5.24
N VAL A 258 -49.81 23.05 5.41
CA VAL A 258 -49.10 23.69 4.28
C VAL A 258 -48.24 22.69 3.48
N ASP A 259 -47.82 21.56 4.06
CA ASP A 259 -47.07 20.52 3.34
C ASP A 259 -47.87 19.80 2.25
N ASN A 260 -49.20 19.88 2.29
CA ASN A 260 -50.08 19.25 1.31
C ASN A 260 -50.28 20.07 0.02
N ILE A 261 -49.59 21.21 -0.15
CA ILE A 261 -49.81 22.10 -1.32
C ILE A 261 -48.74 21.91 -2.42
N LYS A 262 -47.53 21.41 -2.10
CA LYS A 262 -46.52 21.11 -3.14
C LYS A 262 -46.93 19.86 -3.94
N PRO A 263 -46.95 19.90 -5.28
CA PRO A 263 -47.15 18.73 -6.13
C PRO A 263 -46.17 17.61 -5.74
N LYS A 264 -46.65 16.36 -5.75
CA LYS A 264 -45.86 15.17 -5.38
C LYS A 264 -44.50 15.12 -6.11
N GLU A 265 -44.48 15.50 -7.39
CA GLU A 265 -43.26 15.54 -8.20
C GLU A 265 -42.25 16.61 -7.74
N GLU A 266 -42.71 17.75 -7.23
CA GLU A 266 -41.84 18.80 -6.73
C GLU A 266 -41.21 18.41 -5.39
N ARG A 267 -42.00 17.75 -4.53
CA ARG A 267 -41.53 17.18 -3.27
C ARG A 267 -40.48 16.09 -3.48
N GLU A 268 -40.70 15.21 -4.47
CA GLU A 268 -39.71 14.19 -4.84
C GLU A 268 -38.41 14.81 -5.35
N LYS A 269 -38.47 15.88 -6.15
CA LYS A 269 -37.29 16.62 -6.62
C LYS A 269 -36.52 17.27 -5.47
N GLU A 270 -37.24 17.84 -4.49
CA GLU A 270 -36.66 18.44 -3.29
C GLU A 270 -35.91 17.40 -2.45
N TYR A 271 -36.51 16.24 -2.19
CA TYR A 271 -35.82 15.14 -1.49
C TYR A 271 -34.57 14.67 -2.23
N MET A 272 -34.66 14.48 -3.56
CA MET A 272 -33.49 14.09 -4.34
C MET A 272 -32.38 15.14 -4.28
N THR A 273 -32.73 16.44 -4.28
CA THR A 273 -31.75 17.53 -4.22
C THR A 273 -31.02 17.58 -2.89
N LEU A 274 -31.73 17.34 -1.78
CA LEU A 274 -31.15 17.40 -0.43
C LEU A 274 -30.40 16.12 -0.04
N GLY A 275 -30.87 14.95 -0.47
CA GLY A 275 -30.26 13.67 -0.08
C GLY A 275 -29.02 13.30 -0.88
N LEU A 276 -28.89 13.79 -2.12
CA LEU A 276 -27.82 13.38 -3.02
C LEU A 276 -26.42 13.81 -2.56
N PRO A 277 -26.21 15.04 -2.02
CA PRO A 277 -24.94 15.40 -1.39
C PRO A 277 -24.61 14.55 -0.15
N VAL A 278 -25.63 14.12 0.60
CA VAL A 278 -25.45 13.30 1.80
C VAL A 278 -24.94 11.90 1.42
N VAL A 279 -25.62 11.23 0.48
CA VAL A 279 -25.22 9.89 0.03
C VAL A 279 -23.93 9.93 -0.80
N GLY A 280 -23.75 10.95 -1.65
CA GLY A 280 -22.51 11.13 -2.40
C GLY A 280 -21.31 11.53 -1.53
N GLY A 281 -21.54 12.02 -0.31
CA GLY A 281 -20.49 12.38 0.65
C GLY A 281 -19.97 11.21 1.49
N ILE A 282 -20.67 10.07 1.49
CA ILE A 282 -20.36 8.94 2.39
C ILE A 282 -18.93 8.44 2.21
N SER A 283 -18.42 8.40 0.98
CA SER A 283 -17.07 7.94 0.67
C SER A 283 -15.98 8.74 1.39
N ALA A 284 -16.25 9.99 1.79
CA ALA A 284 -15.32 10.80 2.57
C ALA A 284 -15.21 10.36 4.04
N GLU A 285 -16.26 9.77 4.61
CA GLU A 285 -16.30 9.27 6.00
C GLU A 285 -15.48 7.98 6.19
N PHE A 286 -15.04 7.35 5.11
CA PHE A 286 -14.32 6.07 5.10
C PHE A 286 -12.87 6.22 4.61
N SER A 287 -12.18 7.25 5.09
CA SER A 287 -10.80 7.55 4.66
C SER A 287 -9.80 6.49 5.13
N GLY A 288 -9.95 6.01 6.36
CA GLY A 288 -9.15 4.94 6.95
C GLY A 288 -9.34 3.63 6.20
N VAL A 289 -10.58 3.25 5.89
CA VAL A 289 -10.88 2.05 5.08
C VAL A 289 -10.19 2.09 3.72
N LYS A 290 -10.25 3.23 3.02
CA LYS A 290 -9.63 3.38 1.70
C LYS A 290 -8.10 3.24 1.77
N LYS A 291 -7.47 3.80 2.80
CA LYS A 291 -6.02 3.67 3.02
C LYS A 291 -5.64 2.25 3.46
N ALA A 292 -6.37 1.65 4.39
CA ALA A 292 -6.14 0.28 4.87
C ALA A 292 -6.27 -0.75 3.76
N ALA A 293 -7.17 -0.53 2.79
CA ALA A 293 -7.32 -1.37 1.60
C ALA A 293 -6.11 -1.35 0.63
N SER A 294 -5.16 -0.44 0.82
CA SER A 294 -3.92 -0.36 0.06
C SER A 294 -2.70 -0.95 0.81
N ILE A 295 -2.86 -1.31 2.08
CA ILE A 295 -1.80 -1.93 2.86
C ILE A 295 -1.72 -3.41 2.46
N ASP A 296 -0.51 -3.90 2.20
CA ASP A 296 -0.27 -5.33 2.01
C ASP A 296 -0.20 -6.04 3.36
N HIS A 297 -1.06 -7.04 3.56
CA HIS A 297 -1.15 -7.77 4.82
C HIS A 297 0.15 -8.49 5.18
N ASP A 298 0.76 -9.18 4.21
CA ASP A 298 1.92 -10.03 4.47
C ASP A 298 3.17 -9.20 4.79
N SER A 299 3.32 -8.07 4.08
CA SER A 299 4.35 -7.08 4.37
C SER A 299 4.14 -6.50 5.76
N PHE A 300 2.93 -5.99 6.05
CA PHE A 300 2.59 -5.43 7.36
C PHE A 300 2.90 -6.42 8.50
N ALA A 301 2.41 -7.66 8.40
CA ALA A 301 2.60 -8.70 9.42
C ALA A 301 4.08 -9.00 9.72
N LYS A 302 4.98 -8.79 8.75
CA LYS A 302 6.42 -9.03 8.89
C LYS A 302 7.22 -7.82 9.36
N MET A 303 6.70 -6.60 9.23
CA MET A 303 7.44 -5.36 9.52
C MET A 303 8.06 -5.35 10.92
N CYS A 304 7.26 -5.62 11.96
CA CYS A 304 7.75 -5.60 13.33
C CYS A 304 8.81 -6.67 13.57
N SER A 305 8.56 -7.92 13.14
CA SER A 305 9.52 -9.01 13.32
C SER A 305 10.82 -8.79 12.55
N ALA A 306 10.75 -8.17 11.37
CA ALA A 306 11.93 -7.84 10.56
C ALA A 306 12.79 -6.74 11.21
N LEU A 307 12.15 -5.72 11.82
CA LEU A 307 12.84 -4.73 12.63
C LEU A 307 13.47 -5.37 13.87
N THR A 308 12.74 -6.20 14.61
CA THR A 308 13.26 -6.92 15.77
C THR A 308 14.44 -7.83 15.42
N ALA A 309 14.37 -8.54 14.29
CA ALA A 309 15.47 -9.38 13.81
C ALA A 309 16.73 -8.55 13.53
N ARG A 310 16.61 -7.42 12.81
CA ARG A 310 17.76 -6.53 12.56
C ARG A 310 18.34 -5.90 13.82
N VAL A 311 17.51 -5.59 14.82
CA VAL A 311 17.99 -5.14 16.14
C VAL A 311 18.81 -6.24 16.81
N ALA A 312 18.32 -7.49 16.81
CA ALA A 312 19.03 -8.63 17.38
C ALA A 312 20.35 -8.93 16.63
N GLU A 313 20.33 -8.93 15.30
CA GLU A 313 21.52 -9.08 14.46
C GLU A 313 22.54 -7.97 14.74
N THR A 314 22.11 -6.72 14.80
CA THR A 314 22.99 -5.58 15.10
C THR A 314 23.59 -5.71 16.50
N ARG A 315 22.84 -6.20 17.48
CA ARG A 315 23.36 -6.44 18.84
C ARG A 315 24.44 -7.52 18.87
N GLU A 316 24.23 -8.64 18.18
CA GLU A 316 25.25 -9.70 18.10
C GLU A 316 26.56 -9.16 17.49
N LEU A 317 26.43 -8.30 16.48
CA LEU A 317 27.58 -7.61 15.88
C LEU A 317 28.28 -6.66 16.86
N MET A 318 27.57 -6.06 17.83
CA MET A 318 28.17 -5.19 18.85
C MET A 318 29.06 -5.97 19.81
N LEU A 319 28.63 -7.18 20.21
CA LEU A 319 29.44 -8.07 21.07
C LEU A 319 30.78 -8.42 20.41
N GLN A 320 30.80 -8.57 19.09
CA GLN A 320 32.02 -8.84 18.32
C GLN A 320 32.92 -7.59 18.18
N CYS A 321 32.34 -6.39 18.29
CA CYS A 321 33.04 -5.12 18.11
C CYS A 321 33.73 -4.58 19.38
N GLU A 322 33.36 -5.05 20.58
CA GLU A 322 33.92 -4.59 21.86
C GLU A 322 35.45 -4.76 21.95
N ASN A 323 36.01 -5.76 21.26
CA ASN A 323 37.45 -6.06 21.30
C ASN A 323 38.32 -5.13 20.44
N ASN A 324 37.74 -4.29 19.56
CA ASN A 324 38.47 -3.55 18.51
C ASN A 324 38.44 -2.01 18.71
N GLY A 325 38.50 -1.52 19.94
CA GLY A 325 38.76 -0.10 20.24
C GLY A 325 37.60 0.88 19.99
N GLY A 326 36.38 0.43 19.75
CA GLY A 326 35.23 1.29 19.41
C GLY A 326 34.33 1.70 20.58
N GLY A 327 34.87 2.08 21.74
CA GLY A 327 34.07 2.35 22.94
C GLY A 327 32.97 3.41 22.76
N GLY A 328 33.20 4.42 21.91
CA GLY A 328 32.19 5.44 21.56
C GLY A 328 31.04 4.86 20.73
N PHE A 329 31.37 4.17 19.64
CA PHE A 329 30.43 3.49 18.76
C PHE A 329 29.57 2.47 19.52
N VAL A 330 30.19 1.57 20.29
CA VAL A 330 29.46 0.53 21.05
C VAL A 330 28.50 1.17 22.05
N ARG A 331 28.95 2.20 22.77
CA ARG A 331 28.09 2.91 23.73
C ARG A 331 26.88 3.58 23.06
N ASP A 332 27.08 4.31 21.95
CA ASP A 332 25.97 4.96 21.22
C ASP A 332 25.00 3.93 20.64
N MET A 333 25.54 2.89 20.00
CA MET A 333 24.73 1.85 19.38
C MET A 333 23.97 1.02 20.41
N ASN A 334 24.56 0.69 21.56
CA ASN A 334 23.83 -0.02 22.62
C ASN A 334 22.66 0.80 23.17
N GLY A 335 22.85 2.10 23.41
CA GLY A 335 21.76 2.98 23.83
C GLY A 335 20.63 3.06 22.81
N PHE A 336 20.96 3.08 21.52
CA PHE A 336 19.98 2.96 20.44
C PHE A 336 19.23 1.64 20.47
N LEU A 337 19.95 0.51 20.55
CA LEU A 337 19.36 -0.82 20.51
C LEU A 337 18.43 -1.07 21.71
N GLU A 338 18.83 -0.64 22.91
CA GLU A 338 17.97 -0.71 24.11
C GLU A 338 16.66 0.06 23.93
N ALA A 339 16.73 1.30 23.41
CA ALA A 339 15.54 2.10 23.13
C ALA A 339 14.67 1.46 22.03
N ALA A 340 15.30 0.98 20.96
CA ALA A 340 14.61 0.34 19.83
C ALA A 340 13.87 -0.94 20.24
N GLU A 341 14.41 -1.71 21.18
CA GLU A 341 13.76 -2.93 21.67
C GLU A 341 12.52 -2.66 22.49
N GLU A 342 12.59 -1.73 23.44
CA GLU A 342 11.42 -1.38 24.24
C GLU A 342 10.33 -0.76 23.36
N GLU A 343 10.71 0.07 22.39
CA GLU A 343 9.77 0.62 21.41
C GLU A 343 9.13 -0.48 20.54
N LEU A 344 9.94 -1.41 20.01
CA LEU A 344 9.43 -2.52 19.18
C LEU A 344 8.55 -3.49 19.97
N LYS A 345 8.80 -3.67 21.27
CA LYS A 345 7.95 -4.46 22.14
C LYS A 345 6.55 -3.84 22.23
N VAL A 346 6.47 -2.53 22.52
CA VAL A 346 5.20 -1.79 22.59
C VAL A 346 4.49 -1.80 21.23
N VAL A 347 5.21 -1.48 20.15
CA VAL A 347 4.63 -1.43 18.79
C VAL A 347 4.19 -2.81 18.32
N GLY A 348 4.92 -3.88 18.69
CA GLY A 348 4.57 -5.25 18.38
C GLY A 348 3.31 -5.74 19.11
N GLU A 349 3.10 -5.33 20.36
CA GLU A 349 1.84 -5.56 21.08
C GLU A 349 0.68 -4.83 20.41
N GLU A 350 0.90 -3.58 20.00
CA GLU A 350 -0.10 -2.78 19.31
C GLU A 350 -0.47 -3.35 17.93
N GLN A 351 0.52 -3.84 17.17
CA GLN A 351 0.29 -4.55 15.92
C GLN A 351 -0.61 -5.77 16.13
N LYS A 352 -0.35 -6.58 17.16
CA LYS A 352 -1.18 -7.75 17.49
C LYS A 352 -2.60 -7.33 17.87
N ARG A 353 -2.74 -6.28 18.69
CA ARG A 353 -4.04 -5.72 19.09
C ARG A 353 -4.85 -5.28 17.87
N VAL A 354 -4.23 -4.56 16.94
CA VAL A 354 -4.91 -4.08 15.72
C VAL A 354 -5.35 -5.24 14.83
N MET A 355 -4.56 -6.32 14.74
CA MET A 355 -4.94 -7.51 13.98
C MET A 355 -6.13 -8.26 14.62
N GLU A 356 -6.21 -8.30 15.94
CA GLU A 356 -7.41 -8.84 16.62
C GLU A 356 -8.63 -7.94 16.40
N LEU A 357 -8.44 -6.61 16.34
CA LEU A 357 -9.51 -5.68 15.99
C LEU A 357 -10.01 -5.89 14.55
N VAL A 358 -9.11 -6.14 13.59
CA VAL A 358 -9.46 -6.50 12.20
C VAL A 358 -10.31 -7.76 12.20
N LYS A 359 -9.86 -8.82 12.89
CA LYS A 359 -10.59 -10.08 13.00
C LYS A 359 -12.00 -9.89 13.58
N LYS A 360 -12.13 -9.17 14.71
CA LYS A 360 -13.43 -8.82 15.31
C LYS A 360 -14.31 -7.99 14.38
N THR A 361 -13.72 -7.17 13.51
CA THR A 361 -14.45 -6.37 12.52
C THR A 361 -14.94 -7.24 11.36
N ILE A 362 -14.15 -8.23 10.93
CA ILE A 362 -14.56 -9.23 9.94
C ILE A 362 -15.72 -10.08 10.48
N GLU A 363 -15.58 -10.60 11.70
CA GLU A 363 -16.61 -11.41 12.38
C GLU A 363 -17.93 -10.65 12.50
N TYR A 364 -17.89 -9.34 12.77
CA TYR A 364 -19.08 -8.48 12.84
C TYR A 364 -19.90 -8.47 11.53
N TYR A 365 -19.25 -8.65 10.37
CA TYR A 365 -19.91 -8.67 9.07
C TYR A 365 -20.13 -10.07 8.47
N GLN A 366 -19.51 -11.11 9.04
CA GLN A 366 -19.67 -12.49 8.60
C GLN A 366 -20.86 -13.14 9.31
N ALA A 367 -22.00 -13.21 8.63
CA ALA A 367 -23.20 -13.85 9.13
C ALA A 367 -23.09 -15.39 9.09
N GLY A 368 -22.54 -15.98 10.15
CA GLY A 368 -22.63 -17.43 10.41
C GLY A 368 -21.91 -18.35 9.42
N ALA A 369 -21.02 -17.84 8.57
CA ALA A 369 -20.14 -18.67 7.74
C ALA A 369 -19.05 -19.29 8.61
N SER A 370 -18.73 -20.55 8.36
CA SER A 370 -17.64 -21.28 9.03
C SER A 370 -16.35 -20.46 9.00
N LYS A 371 -15.51 -20.65 10.02
CA LYS A 371 -14.13 -20.12 10.12
C LYS A 371 -13.37 -20.44 8.83
N ASP A 372 -13.55 -19.64 7.79
CA ASP A 372 -12.78 -19.78 6.58
C ASP A 372 -11.42 -19.17 6.89
N LYS A 373 -10.52 -20.05 7.32
CA LYS A 373 -9.14 -19.74 7.69
C LYS A 373 -8.33 -19.12 6.53
N GLY A 374 -8.93 -18.97 5.35
CA GLY A 374 -8.34 -18.40 4.14
C GLY A 374 -8.80 -16.97 3.79
N ALA A 375 -9.66 -16.32 4.57
CA ALA A 375 -10.04 -14.93 4.27
C ALA A 375 -8.86 -13.98 4.51
N HIS A 376 -8.35 -13.36 3.46
CA HIS A 376 -7.32 -12.31 3.56
C HIS A 376 -7.82 -11.20 4.52
N PRO A 377 -7.12 -10.90 5.62
CA PRO A 377 -7.63 -10.00 6.68
C PRO A 377 -8.03 -8.61 6.19
N PHE A 378 -7.41 -8.10 5.12
CA PHE A 378 -7.73 -6.78 4.58
C PHE A 378 -8.73 -6.79 3.42
N GLN A 379 -9.22 -7.97 3.01
CA GLN A 379 -10.20 -8.09 1.92
C GLN A 379 -11.50 -7.33 2.21
N LEU A 380 -11.91 -7.25 3.47
CA LEU A 380 -13.08 -6.48 3.88
C LEU A 380 -12.93 -5.00 3.52
N PHE A 381 -11.76 -4.40 3.78
CA PHE A 381 -11.50 -3.00 3.43
C PHE A 381 -11.57 -2.79 1.92
N VAL A 382 -11.05 -3.72 1.12
CA VAL A 382 -11.11 -3.67 -0.35
C VAL A 382 -12.56 -3.73 -0.84
N ILE A 383 -13.37 -4.65 -0.31
CA ILE A 383 -14.79 -4.79 -0.68
C ILE A 383 -15.55 -3.49 -0.40
N VAL A 384 -15.37 -2.90 0.78
CA VAL A 384 -16.07 -1.67 1.17
C VAL A 384 -15.58 -0.48 0.37
N LYS A 385 -14.26 -0.32 0.16
CA LYS A 385 -13.69 0.70 -0.73
C LYS A 385 -14.33 0.66 -2.12
N ASP A 386 -14.39 -0.53 -2.73
CA ASP A 386 -14.92 -0.68 -4.08
C ASP A 386 -16.41 -0.36 -4.14
N PHE A 387 -17.17 -0.82 -3.14
CA PHE A 387 -18.59 -0.54 -3.03
C PHE A 387 -18.87 0.96 -2.86
N LEU A 388 -18.11 1.67 -2.01
CA LEU A 388 -18.24 3.13 -1.87
C LEU A 388 -17.94 3.84 -3.20
N GLY A 389 -16.91 3.40 -3.93
CA GLY A 389 -16.64 3.91 -5.28
C GLY A 389 -17.76 3.61 -6.28
N MET A 390 -18.47 2.48 -6.14
CA MET A 390 -19.68 2.19 -6.92
C MET A 390 -20.84 3.13 -6.57
N VAL A 391 -21.04 3.42 -5.28
CA VAL A 391 -22.07 4.36 -4.79
C VAL A 391 -21.79 5.78 -5.29
N ASP A 392 -20.54 6.24 -5.25
CA ASP A 392 -20.13 7.56 -5.75
C ASP A 392 -20.49 7.71 -7.24
N ARG A 393 -20.13 6.70 -8.06
CA ARG A 393 -20.47 6.67 -9.49
C ARG A 393 -21.99 6.71 -9.71
N ALA A 394 -22.74 5.91 -8.96
CA ALA A 394 -24.20 5.89 -9.04
C ALA A 394 -24.81 7.26 -8.67
N CYS A 395 -24.32 7.92 -7.62
CA CYS A 395 -24.78 9.27 -7.22
C CYS A 395 -24.54 10.29 -8.32
N VAL A 396 -23.37 10.26 -8.97
CA VAL A 396 -23.06 11.15 -10.09
C VAL A 396 -24.00 10.88 -11.29
N GLU A 397 -24.26 9.62 -11.62
CA GLU A 397 -25.19 9.25 -12.70
C GLU A 397 -26.64 9.67 -12.41
N ILE A 398 -27.11 9.45 -11.18
CA ILE A 398 -28.43 9.91 -10.71
C ILE A 398 -28.52 11.44 -10.80
N SER A 399 -27.49 12.17 -10.36
CA SER A 399 -27.41 13.64 -10.47
C SER A 399 -27.61 14.11 -11.91
N ARG A 400 -26.89 13.51 -12.87
CA ARG A 400 -27.01 13.85 -14.29
C ARG A 400 -28.40 13.54 -14.84
N ASN A 401 -29.01 12.44 -14.42
CA ASN A 401 -30.35 12.05 -14.86
C ASN A 401 -31.43 13.01 -14.34
N VAL A 402 -31.34 13.45 -13.08
CA VAL A 402 -32.23 14.46 -12.51
C VAL A 402 -32.11 15.80 -13.26
N GLN A 403 -30.88 16.23 -13.58
CA GLN A 403 -30.65 17.45 -14.37
C GLN A 403 -31.18 17.34 -15.81
N ARG A 404 -31.00 16.19 -16.47
CA ARG A 404 -31.54 15.93 -17.81
C ARG A 404 -33.07 15.96 -17.83
N ARG A 405 -33.72 15.41 -16.81
CA ARG A 405 -35.19 15.50 -16.65
C ARG A 405 -35.63 16.96 -16.46
N LYS A 406 -34.88 17.77 -15.69
CA LYS A 406 -35.14 19.22 -15.54
C LYS A 406 -35.04 19.97 -16.88
N LYS A 407 -34.06 19.63 -17.73
CA LYS A 407 -33.90 20.23 -19.08
C LYS A 407 -34.99 19.77 -20.07
N LYS A 408 -35.46 18.53 -20.00
CA LYS A 408 -36.55 18.05 -20.87
C LYS A 408 -37.92 18.66 -20.52
N VAL A 409 -38.22 18.81 -19.22
CA VAL A 409 -39.49 19.44 -18.77
C VAL A 409 -39.55 20.92 -19.14
N THR A 410 -38.41 21.63 -19.08
CA THR A 410 -38.33 23.03 -19.53
C THR A 410 -38.43 23.18 -21.05
N ALA A 411 -38.03 22.17 -21.82
CA ALA A 411 -38.22 22.14 -23.28
C ALA A 411 -39.62 21.68 -23.73
N SER A 412 -40.31 20.85 -22.95
CA SER A 412 -41.65 20.31 -23.29
C SER A 412 -42.82 21.22 -22.93
N LEU A 413 -42.57 22.31 -22.18
CA LEU A 413 -43.58 23.35 -21.90
C LEU A 413 -44.03 24.13 -23.17
N GLY A 414 -43.51 23.78 -24.35
CA GLY A 414 -43.95 24.30 -25.66
C GLY A 414 -44.81 23.36 -26.51
N SER A 415 -45.23 22.18 -26.03
CA SER A 415 -46.07 21.27 -26.83
C SER A 415 -46.83 20.28 -25.96
N SER A 416 -48.15 20.43 -25.88
CA SER A 416 -49.07 19.58 -25.13
C SER A 416 -49.81 18.58 -26.03
N SER A 417 -49.85 17.30 -25.61
CA SER A 417 -50.82 16.20 -25.88
C SER A 417 -50.07 14.84 -25.92
N ALA A 418 -50.58 13.67 -25.55
CA ALA A 418 -51.78 13.17 -24.87
C ALA A 418 -51.46 11.75 -24.32
N ASP A 419 -52.31 11.28 -23.40
CA ASP A 419 -52.68 9.90 -23.01
C ASP A 419 -51.63 8.78 -22.82
N SER A 420 -51.74 8.06 -21.70
CA SER A 420 -50.97 6.84 -21.43
C SER A 420 -51.86 5.71 -20.89
N PRO A 421 -51.75 4.47 -21.43
CA PRO A 421 -52.63 3.35 -21.09
C PRO A 421 -52.27 2.71 -19.73
N PRO A 422 -53.16 1.85 -19.16
CA PRO A 422 -52.98 1.32 -17.82
C PRO A 422 -51.80 0.34 -17.74
N ARG A 423 -51.00 0.45 -16.66
CA ARG A 423 -49.83 -0.40 -16.39
C ARG A 423 -50.28 -1.78 -15.88
N ASN A 424 -49.93 -2.82 -16.63
CA ASN A 424 -49.95 -4.21 -16.13
C ASN A 424 -48.99 -4.39 -14.94
N PRO A 425 -49.28 -5.31 -14.01
CA PRO A 425 -48.42 -5.57 -12.85
C PRO A 425 -47.06 -6.10 -13.31
N VAL A 426 -46.01 -5.33 -12.99
CA VAL A 426 -44.62 -5.67 -13.35
C VAL A 426 -44.12 -6.74 -12.40
N ARG A 427 -43.77 -7.92 -12.92
CA ARG A 427 -43.14 -9.01 -12.16
C ARG A 427 -41.65 -8.69 -12.00
N PHE A 428 -41.14 -8.78 -10.77
CA PHE A 428 -39.72 -8.55 -10.49
C PHE A 428 -38.85 -9.64 -11.13
N PRO A 429 -37.67 -9.29 -11.69
CA PRO A 429 -36.70 -10.27 -12.13
C PRO A 429 -36.14 -11.05 -10.93
N VAL A 430 -36.08 -12.38 -11.06
CA VAL A 430 -35.51 -13.28 -10.04
C VAL A 430 -33.98 -13.25 -10.13
N LEU A 431 -33.30 -13.09 -9.00
CA LEU A 431 -31.83 -13.01 -8.95
C LEU A 431 -31.18 -14.37 -9.31
N PRO A 432 -30.01 -14.39 -10.02
CA PRO A 432 -29.34 -15.63 -10.41
C PRO A 432 -29.00 -16.54 -9.23
N LYS A 433 -28.94 -17.87 -9.47
CA LYS A 433 -28.66 -18.93 -8.49
C LYS A 433 -27.36 -18.78 -7.65
N ASN A 434 -26.48 -17.81 -7.89
CA ASN A 434 -25.25 -17.62 -7.10
C ASN A 434 -25.08 -16.18 -6.56
N PHE A 435 -26.14 -15.38 -6.58
CA PHE A 435 -26.08 -13.96 -6.22
C PHE A 435 -25.84 -13.73 -4.71
N MET A 436 -26.42 -14.57 -3.86
CA MET A 436 -26.40 -14.47 -2.39
C MET A 436 -26.13 -15.81 -1.68
N SER A 437 -25.67 -16.83 -2.41
CA SER A 437 -25.44 -18.16 -1.85
C SER A 437 -23.96 -18.39 -1.54
N GLU A 438 -23.62 -18.35 -0.25
CA GLU A 438 -22.70 -19.30 0.38
C GLU A 438 -23.38 -19.76 1.68
N ASN A 439 -23.51 -21.07 1.85
CA ASN A 439 -24.47 -21.71 2.75
C ASN A 439 -24.38 -21.22 4.21
N SER A 440 -25.44 -20.58 4.69
CA SER A 440 -25.68 -20.31 6.11
C SER A 440 -26.80 -21.22 6.61
N THR A 441 -26.43 -22.35 7.22
CA THR A 441 -27.37 -23.18 7.98
C THR A 441 -27.41 -22.63 9.41
N SER A 442 -28.58 -22.17 9.84
CA SER A 442 -28.81 -21.63 11.18
C SER A 442 -28.75 -22.73 12.24
N THR A 443 -27.92 -22.57 13.26
CA THR A 443 -28.11 -23.19 14.57
C THR A 443 -28.38 -22.09 15.59
N ASN A 444 -29.59 -22.09 16.15
CA ASN A 444 -29.96 -21.28 17.31
C ASN A 444 -29.05 -21.61 18.49
N SER A 445 -28.48 -20.59 19.10
CA SER A 445 -28.11 -20.63 20.52
C SER A 445 -28.38 -19.24 21.10
N ASP A 446 -29.16 -19.24 22.18
CA ASP A 446 -29.55 -18.09 22.96
C ASP A 446 -28.34 -17.37 23.59
N SER A 447 -28.55 -16.08 23.79
CA SER A 447 -27.98 -15.15 24.79
C SER A 447 -26.67 -15.52 25.51
N ASP A 448 -25.70 -14.59 25.47
CA ASP A 448 -25.51 -13.69 26.60
C ASP A 448 -24.72 -12.42 26.23
N ASN A 449 -25.07 -11.35 26.94
CA ASN A 449 -24.51 -10.01 26.83
C ASN A 449 -23.03 -9.97 27.29
N ASP A 450 -22.20 -9.22 26.58
CA ASP A 450 -21.47 -8.04 27.10
C ASP A 450 -20.35 -7.59 26.12
N PHE A 451 -20.30 -6.26 25.91
CA PHE A 451 -19.32 -5.41 25.19
C PHE A 451 -19.32 -5.34 23.65
#